data_AF-A0A917CWY0-F1
#
_entry.id   AF-A0A917CWY0-F1
#
_cell.length_a   1.000
_cell.length_b   1.000
_cell.length_c   1.000
_cell.angle_alpha   90.00
_cell.angle_beta   90.00
_cell.angle_gamma   90.00
#
_symmetry.space_group_name_H-M   'P 1'
#
loop_
_entity.id
_entity.type
_entity.pdbx_description
1 polymer ?
#
loop_
_entity_poly.entity_id
_entity_poly.type
_entity_poly.pdbx_seq_one_letter_code
_entity_poly.pdbx_strand_id
1 'polypeptide(L)'
;MIFTEKLREVLEQSLDSLDDESRQKIADNPGTSARQVGDDVEFSAAGIVYAVVDSEWLADDQQGIADATLHVLPSAPDDISELTEGGGTD
;
A
#
# COMPACT_ATOMS: atom_id res chain seq x y z
N MET A 1 1.11 23.72 1.34
CA MET A 1 2.02 22.83 0.58
C MET A 1 2.61 21.72 1.43
N ILE A 2 2.52 21.78 2.76
CA ILE A 2 2.97 20.74 3.71
C ILE A 2 2.31 19.38 3.45
N PHE A 3 1.00 19.36 3.15
CA PHE A 3 0.26 18.14 2.77
C PHE A 3 0.93 17.29 1.68
N THR A 4 1.43 17.93 0.61
CA THR A 4 2.00 17.21 -0.54
C THR A 4 3.38 16.65 -0.21
N GLU A 5 4.15 17.34 0.63
CA GLU A 5 5.48 16.89 1.06
C GLU A 5 5.39 15.75 2.07
N LYS A 6 4.49 15.83 3.06
CA LYS A 6 4.28 14.74 4.04
C LYS A 6 3.80 13.45 3.36
N LEU A 7 2.85 13.57 2.43
CA LEU A 7 2.31 12.42 1.71
C LEU A 7 3.39 11.79 0.81
N ARG A 8 4.16 12.62 0.10
CA ARG A 8 5.27 12.12 -0.73
C ARG A 8 6.25 11.29 0.10
N GLU A 9 6.67 11.79 1.26
CA GLU A 9 7.64 11.11 2.11
C GLU A 9 7.09 9.77 2.65
N VAL A 10 5.83 9.73 3.08
CA VAL A 10 5.20 8.47 3.52
C VAL A 10 5.12 7.45 2.38
N LEU A 11 4.74 7.88 1.18
CA LEU A 11 4.67 6.97 0.02
C LEU A 11 6.06 6.48 -0.40
N GLU A 12 7.09 7.34 -0.34
CA GLU A 12 8.49 6.96 -0.61
C GLU A 12 8.99 5.93 0.41
N GLN A 13 8.80 6.18 1.71
CA GLN A 13 9.19 5.22 2.76
C GLN A 13 8.49 3.87 2.62
N SER A 14 7.21 3.91 2.24
CA SER A 14 6.42 2.70 2.00
C SER A 14 6.95 1.89 0.82
N LEU A 15 7.28 2.54 -0.30
CA LEU A 15 7.88 1.90 -1.47
C LEU A 15 9.29 1.36 -1.20
N ASP A 16 10.09 2.06 -0.40
CA ASP A 16 11.43 1.60 0.00
C ASP A 16 11.35 0.37 0.92
N SER A 17 10.28 0.24 1.71
CA SER A 17 10.06 -0.90 2.60
C SER A 17 9.60 -2.18 1.89
N LEU A 18 9.16 -2.08 0.63
CA LEU A 18 8.79 -3.24 -0.18
C LEU A 18 10.01 -4.12 -0.50
N ASP A 19 9.75 -5.41 -0.69
CA ASP A 19 10.73 -6.32 -1.26
C ASP A 19 11.03 -5.99 -2.73
N ASP A 20 12.16 -6.48 -3.24
CA ASP A 20 12.65 -6.17 -4.58
C ASP A 20 11.70 -6.65 -5.70
N GLU A 21 10.95 -7.74 -5.47
CA GLU A 21 9.99 -8.25 -6.44
C GLU A 21 8.77 -7.33 -6.55
N SER A 22 8.19 -6.95 -5.42
CA SER A 22 7.09 -5.98 -5.35
C SER A 22 7.50 -4.63 -5.94
N ARG A 23 8.71 -4.16 -5.63
CA ARG A 23 9.25 -2.91 -6.19
C ARG A 23 9.41 -3.00 -7.71
N GLN A 24 9.91 -4.13 -8.22
CA GLN A 24 10.05 -4.37 -9.66
C GLN A 24 8.68 -4.43 -10.36
N LYS A 25 7.68 -5.12 -9.77
CA LYS A 25 6.29 -5.17 -10.29
C LYS A 25 5.68 -3.77 -10.44
N ILE A 26 5.89 -2.90 -9.44
CA ILE A 26 5.44 -1.50 -9.48
C ILE A 26 6.21 -0.69 -10.54
N ALA A 27 7.52 -0.91 -10.67
CA ALA A 27 8.33 -0.24 -11.68
C ALA A 27 7.91 -0.60 -13.12
N ASP A 28 7.53 -1.86 -13.34
CA ASP A 28 7.09 -2.37 -14.65
C ASP A 28 5.65 -1.93 -15.00
N ASN A 29 4.81 -1.67 -14.00
CA ASN A 29 3.44 -1.19 -14.17
C ASN A 29 3.21 0.09 -13.34
N PRO A 30 3.78 1.23 -13.76
CA PRO A 30 3.70 2.46 -13.00
C PRO A 30 2.27 2.99 -12.95
N GLY A 31 1.86 3.47 -11.79
CA GLY A 31 0.55 4.08 -11.58
C GLY A 31 0.00 3.77 -10.20
N THR A 32 -0.04 4.80 -9.35
CA THR A 32 -0.64 4.71 -8.03
C THR A 32 -2.14 5.02 -8.10
N SER A 33 -2.94 4.15 -7.53
CA SER A 33 -4.37 4.38 -7.25
C SER A 33 -4.57 4.56 -5.76
N ALA A 34 -5.47 5.47 -5.38
CA ALA A 34 -5.87 5.68 -4.00
C ALA A 34 -7.35 5.29 -3.82
N ARG A 35 -7.66 4.55 -2.76
CA ARG A 35 -9.02 4.13 -2.44
C ARG A 35 -9.29 4.34 -0.95
N GLN A 36 -10.41 4.98 -0.64
CA GLN A 36 -10.88 5.07 0.74
C GLN A 36 -11.54 3.75 1.17
N VAL A 37 -11.11 3.20 2.30
CA VAL A 37 -11.62 1.97 2.92
C VAL A 37 -11.88 2.27 4.39
N GLY A 38 -13.14 2.57 4.74
CA GLY A 38 -13.48 3.05 6.07
C GLY A 38 -12.86 4.43 6.33
N ASP A 39 -12.13 4.55 7.44
CA ASP A 39 -11.42 5.76 7.84
C ASP A 39 -10.00 5.85 7.25
N ASP A 40 -9.58 4.83 6.50
CA ASP A 40 -8.26 4.74 5.89
C ASP A 40 -8.28 5.04 4.38
N VAL A 41 -7.13 5.46 3.86
CA VAL A 41 -6.83 5.59 2.43
C VAL A 41 -5.74 4.59 2.06
N GLU A 42 -6.10 3.61 1.25
CA GLU A 42 -5.20 2.61 0.69
C GLU A 42 -4.58 3.14 -0.61
N PHE A 43 -3.26 3.12 -0.70
CA PHE A 43 -2.50 3.37 -1.91
C PHE A 43 -1.98 2.06 -2.48
N SER A 44 -2.28 1.85 -3.76
CA SER A 44 -1.93 0.63 -4.47
C SER A 44 -1.30 0.93 -5.83
N ALA A 45 -0.39 0.07 -6.25
CA ALA A 45 0.20 0.09 -7.58
C ALA A 45 0.46 -1.34 -8.04
N ALA A 46 0.28 -1.64 -9.33
CA ALA A 46 0.43 -2.99 -9.88
C ALA A 46 -0.36 -4.08 -9.11
N GLY A 47 -1.50 -3.73 -8.48
CA GLY A 47 -2.29 -4.64 -7.66
C GLY A 47 -1.77 -4.87 -6.23
N ILE A 48 -0.71 -4.18 -5.83
CA ILE A 48 -0.09 -4.26 -4.50
C ILE A 48 -0.49 -3.04 -3.69
N VAL A 49 -1.12 -3.24 -2.53
CA VAL A 49 -1.33 -2.16 -1.55
C VAL A 49 -0.02 -1.97 -0.80
N TYR A 50 0.62 -0.82 -0.97
CA TYR A 50 1.94 -0.55 -0.39
C TYR A 50 1.89 0.48 0.75
N ALA A 51 0.83 1.29 0.84
CA ALA A 51 0.63 2.19 1.96
C ALA A 51 -0.85 2.25 2.34
N VAL A 52 -1.13 2.32 3.64
CA VAL A 52 -2.44 2.62 4.19
C VAL A 52 -2.25 3.72 5.20
N VAL A 53 -2.99 4.81 5.04
CA VAL A 53 -2.89 5.99 5.90
C VAL A 53 -4.28 6.41 6.38
N ASP A 54 -4.35 6.90 7.61
CA ASP A 54 -5.57 7.43 8.17
C ASP A 54 -6.01 8.73 7.44
N SER A 55 -7.31 8.84 7.16
CA SER A 55 -7.87 9.96 6.41
C SER A 55 -7.95 11.26 7.24
N GLU A 56 -8.06 11.18 8.56
CA GLU A 56 -7.99 12.35 9.45
C GLU A 56 -6.55 12.88 9.51
N TRP A 57 -5.56 11.99 9.59
CA TRP A 57 -4.14 12.36 9.49
C TRP A 57 -3.82 13.04 8.15
N LEU A 58 -4.41 12.58 7.05
CA LEU A 58 -4.31 13.27 5.77
C LEU A 58 -4.91 14.68 5.88
N ALA A 59 -6.15 14.80 6.35
CA ALA A 59 -6.86 16.07 6.44
C ALA A 59 -6.21 17.10 7.38
N ASP A 60 -5.39 16.67 8.33
CA ASP A 60 -4.72 17.55 9.31
C ASP A 60 -3.29 17.94 8.90
N ASP A 61 -3.10 19.17 8.40
CA ASP A 61 -1.79 19.74 8.07
C ASP A 61 -0.89 20.01 9.30
N GLN A 62 -1.41 19.93 10.53
CA GLN A 62 -0.61 20.13 11.74
C GLN A 62 0.05 18.85 12.26
N GLN A 63 -0.43 17.68 11.81
CA GLN A 63 0.15 16.39 12.18
C GLN A 63 1.39 16.09 11.33
N GLY A 64 2.46 15.67 12.00
CA GLY A 64 3.72 15.33 11.35
C GLY A 64 3.73 13.89 10.83
N ILE A 65 4.81 13.52 10.15
CA ILE A 65 5.02 12.16 9.63
C ILE A 65 5.20 11.16 10.79
N ALA A 66 5.72 11.62 11.93
CA ALA A 66 5.84 10.80 13.14
C ALA A 66 4.48 10.39 13.73
N ASP A 67 3.42 11.12 13.40
CA ASP A 67 2.03 10.85 13.84
C ASP A 67 1.28 9.97 12.82
N ALA A 68 1.90 9.64 11.68
CA ALA A 68 1.29 8.81 10.67
C ALA A 68 1.18 7.36 11.17
N THR A 69 -0.04 6.85 11.24
CA THR A 69 -0.24 5.41 11.44
C THR A 69 -0.04 4.73 10.09
N LEU A 70 1.18 4.24 9.85
CA LEU A 70 1.52 3.53 8.62
C LEU A 70 1.33 2.02 8.83
N HIS A 71 0.30 1.47 8.19
CA HIS A 71 0.19 0.01 8.08
C HIS A 71 0.96 -0.42 6.82
N VAL A 72 2.26 -0.67 6.97
CA VAL A 72 3.04 -1.36 5.94
C VAL A 72 2.55 -2.81 5.93
N LEU A 73 1.79 -3.18 4.91
CA LEU A 73 1.36 -4.55 4.74
C LEU A 73 2.59 -5.38 4.36
N PRO A 74 2.93 -6.45 5.10
CA PRO A 74 3.89 -7.41 4.59
C PRO A 74 3.33 -7.92 3.26
N SER A 75 4.18 -7.90 2.22
CA SER A 75 3.88 -8.35 0.88
C SER A 75 2.99 -9.58 0.93
N ALA A 76 1.82 -9.47 0.29
CA ALA A 76 0.78 -10.49 0.37
C ALA A 76 1.39 -11.87 0.19
N PRO A 77 1.02 -12.88 1.01
CA PRO A 77 1.50 -14.23 0.79
C PRO A 77 1.11 -14.66 -0.63
N ASP A 78 2.09 -15.14 -1.39
CA ASP A 78 1.91 -15.78 -2.71
C ASP A 78 0.96 -17.00 -2.69
N ASP A 79 0.42 -17.36 -1.53
CA ASP A 79 -0.42 -18.53 -1.28
C ASP A 79 -1.92 -18.20 -1.30
N ILE A 80 -2.46 -17.80 -2.46
CA ILE A 80 -3.88 -18.04 -2.77
C ILE A 80 -4.04 -19.03 -3.94
N SER A 81 -2.94 -19.53 -4.49
CA SER A 81 -2.95 -20.48 -5.60
C SER A 81 -3.22 -21.93 -5.18
N GLU A 82 -3.33 -22.25 -3.89
CA GLU A 82 -3.62 -23.62 -3.41
C GLU A 82 -5.11 -23.97 -3.26
N LEU A 83 -6.06 -23.07 -3.59
CA LEU A 83 -7.50 -23.35 -3.47
C LEU A 83 -8.17 -23.91 -4.73
N THR A 84 -7.42 -24.33 -5.75
CA THR A 84 -8.00 -24.91 -6.97
C THR A 84 -7.41 -26.26 -7.38
N GLU A 85 -7.20 -27.19 -6.45
CA GLU A 85 -6.93 -28.59 -6.79
C GLU A 85 -7.79 -29.54 -5.94
N GLY A 86 -9.07 -29.62 -6.30
CA GLY A 86 -10.02 -30.61 -5.79
C GLY A 86 -10.86 -31.20 -6.92
N GLY A 87 -10.29 -31.31 -8.13
CA GLY A 87 -10.84 -32.16 -9.18
C GLY A 87 -10.32 -33.58 -8.99
N GLY A 88 -11.18 -34.48 -8.53
CA GLY A 88 -10.87 -35.91 -8.39
C GLY A 88 -12.14 -36.73 -8.49
N THR A 89 -12.39 -37.25 -9.70
CA THR A 89 -13.44 -38.20 -10.03
C THR A 89 -13.19 -39.55 -9.34
N ASP A 90 -14.18 -40.09 -8.63
CA ASP A 90 -14.62 -41.49 -8.70
C ASP A 90 -16.07 -41.62 -8.19
#